data_AF-A0A2N2U034-F1
#
_entry.id   AF-A0A2N2U034-F1
#
_cell.length_a   1.000
_cell.length_b   1.000
_cell.length_c   1.000
_cell.angle_alpha   90.00
_cell.angle_beta   90.00
_cell.angle_gamma   90.00
#
_symmetry.space_group_name_H-M   'P 1'
#
loop_
_entity.id
_entity.type
_entity.pdbx_description
1 polymer ?
#
loop_
_entity_poly.entity_id
_entity_poly.type
_entity_poly.pdbx_seq_one_letter_code
_entity_poly.pdbx_strand_id
1 'polypeptide(L)'
;PAKPAGWNPRLDTQPGAAGTQRFSLVLKDVVCSEGVAARAAAPDAARAMAELKAVLATMQYRVWEASPRELQHDCDLANLVWESGATLGLGLPLEEREFNGRTRQLESESKQPLQPELFRVPEGMTAINAPS
;
A
#
# COMPACT_ATOMS: atom_id res chain seq x y z
N PRO A 1 -4.22 5.99 15.57
CA PRO A 1 -3.47 5.34 16.67
C PRO A 1 -2.03 5.87 16.69
N ALA A 2 -1.42 6.04 17.87
CA ALA A 2 0.00 6.41 17.95
C ALA A 2 0.89 5.24 17.51
N LYS A 3 2.00 5.54 16.82
CA LYS A 3 3.00 4.53 16.46
C LYS A 3 3.68 4.02 17.74
N PRO A 4 3.84 2.70 17.94
CA PRO A 4 4.41 2.18 19.18
C PRO A 4 5.87 2.62 19.36
N ALA A 5 6.27 2.85 20.61
CA ALA A 5 7.63 3.25 20.93
C ALA A 5 8.65 2.20 20.47
N GLY A 6 9.77 2.65 19.89
CA GLY A 6 10.84 1.79 19.39
C GLY A 6 10.57 1.13 18.02
N TRP A 7 9.41 1.38 17.40
CA TRP A 7 9.16 0.92 16.03
C TRP A 7 9.93 1.77 15.02
N ASN A 8 11.04 1.20 14.51
CA ASN A 8 11.88 1.81 13.50
C ASN A 8 11.81 0.98 12.21
N PRO A 9 10.74 1.12 11.40
CA PRO A 9 10.69 0.49 10.11
C PRO A 9 11.76 1.10 9.19
N ARG A 10 12.35 0.24 8.37
CA ARG A 10 13.38 0.60 7.40
C ARG A 10 12.90 0.24 6.01
N LEU A 11 12.96 1.20 5.10
CA LEU A 11 12.72 0.97 3.68
C LEU A 11 14.06 0.89 2.96
N ASP A 12 14.49 -0.33 2.67
CA ASP A 12 15.67 -0.57 1.87
C ASP A 12 15.33 -0.45 0.39
N THR A 13 16.24 0.13 -0.38
CA THR A 13 16.12 0.20 -1.83
C THR A 13 17.41 -0.22 -2.50
N GLN A 14 17.27 -0.87 -3.65
CA GLN A 14 18.39 -1.28 -4.49
C GLN A 14 18.03 -1.02 -5.96
N PRO A 15 19.00 -0.69 -6.83
CA PRO A 15 18.75 -0.62 -8.26
C PRO A 15 18.14 -1.91 -8.81
N GLY A 16 17.09 -1.78 -9.63
CA GLY A 16 16.48 -2.88 -10.38
C GLY A 16 16.90 -2.84 -11.85
N ALA A 17 16.01 -3.34 -12.73
CA ALA A 17 16.09 -3.08 -14.16
C ALA A 17 15.95 -1.57 -14.47
N ALA A 18 16.25 -1.17 -15.71
CA ALA A 18 16.17 0.24 -16.14
C ALA A 18 14.83 0.88 -15.75
N GLY A 19 14.89 2.03 -15.08
CA GLY A 19 13.69 2.76 -14.61
C GLY A 19 13.04 2.21 -13.33
N THR A 20 13.51 1.09 -12.79
CA THR A 20 12.93 0.44 -11.61
C THR A 20 13.87 0.46 -10.40
N GLN A 21 13.33 0.15 -9.22
CA GLN A 21 14.06 -0.13 -7.99
C GLN A 21 13.41 -1.29 -7.24
N ARG A 22 14.25 -2.16 -6.68
CA ARG A 22 13.82 -3.18 -5.72
C ARG A 22 13.68 -2.53 -4.35
N PHE A 23 12.71 -2.97 -3.58
CA PHE A 23 12.51 -2.48 -2.22
C PHE A 23 12.25 -3.60 -1.23
N SER A 24 12.55 -3.34 0.03
CA SER A 24 12.13 -4.16 1.17
C SER A 24 11.77 -3.25 2.35
N LEU A 25 10.54 -3.34 2.83
CA LEU A 25 10.11 -2.72 4.08
C LEU A 25 10.33 -3.72 5.22
N VAL A 26 11.18 -3.35 6.17
CA VAL A 26 11.61 -4.21 7.28
C VAL A 26 11.18 -3.60 8.60
N LEU A 27 10.60 -4.40 9.49
CA LEU A 27 10.31 -4.04 10.87
C LEU A 27 10.78 -5.16 11.79
N LYS A 28 11.58 -4.84 12.83
CA LYS A 28 12.11 -5.83 13.79
C LYS A 28 12.76 -7.03 13.09
N ASP A 29 13.60 -6.75 12.09
CA ASP A 29 14.30 -7.74 11.25
C ASP A 29 13.39 -8.67 10.43
N VAL A 30 12.08 -8.40 10.36
CA VAL A 30 11.12 -9.10 9.52
C VAL A 30 10.84 -8.29 8.26
N VAL A 31 10.93 -8.92 7.09
CA VAL A 31 10.51 -8.33 5.81
C VAL A 31 8.98 -8.32 5.76
N CYS A 32 8.39 -7.14 5.90
CA CYS A 32 6.95 -6.95 5.90
C CYS A 32 6.37 -6.83 4.49
N SER A 33 7.09 -6.20 3.58
CA SER A 33 6.76 -6.11 2.15
C SER A 33 8.05 -6.00 1.34
N GLU A 34 8.09 -6.59 0.17
CA GLU A 34 9.20 -6.47 -0.78
C GLU A 34 8.68 -6.51 -2.22
N GLY A 35 9.45 -5.94 -3.16
CA GLY A 35 9.00 -5.90 -4.53
C GLY A 35 9.82 -5.02 -5.44
N VAL A 36 9.22 -4.64 -6.56
CA VAL A 36 9.80 -3.77 -7.59
C VAL A 36 8.88 -2.59 -7.84
N ALA A 37 9.41 -1.37 -7.82
CA ALA A 37 8.69 -0.16 -8.17
C ALA A 37 9.29 0.50 -9.42
N ALA A 38 8.43 0.96 -10.33
CA ALA A 38 8.79 1.77 -11.48
C ALA A 38 8.71 3.27 -11.12
N ARG A 39 9.85 3.95 -11.12
CA ARG A 39 10.01 5.29 -10.53
C ARG A 39 9.15 6.37 -11.20
N ALA A 40 9.01 6.30 -12.52
CA ALA A 40 8.33 7.33 -13.32
C ALA A 40 7.01 6.85 -13.95
N ALA A 41 6.62 5.60 -13.72
CA ALA A 41 5.37 5.07 -14.29
C ALA A 41 4.17 5.58 -13.48
N ALA A 42 3.18 6.14 -14.18
CA ALA A 42 1.91 6.62 -13.64
C ALA A 42 2.01 7.31 -12.25
N PRO A 43 2.78 8.42 -12.12
CA PRO A 43 3.05 9.06 -10.83
C PRO A 43 1.76 9.51 -10.12
N ASP A 44 0.75 9.94 -10.87
CA ASP A 44 -0.56 10.31 -10.31
C ASP A 44 -1.29 9.10 -9.72
N ALA A 45 -1.18 7.93 -10.34
CA ALA A 45 -1.77 6.70 -9.82
C ALA A 45 -1.06 6.24 -8.53
N ALA A 46 0.27 6.29 -8.49
CA ALA A 46 1.04 5.97 -7.29
C ALA A 46 0.66 6.90 -6.11
N ARG A 47 0.53 8.21 -6.38
CA ARG A 47 0.07 9.18 -5.38
C ARG A 47 -1.37 8.89 -4.92
N ALA A 48 -2.31 8.70 -5.85
CA ALA A 48 -3.70 8.45 -5.50
C ALA A 48 -3.87 7.16 -4.67
N MET A 49 -3.11 6.11 -4.98
CA MET A 49 -3.08 4.88 -4.17
C MET A 49 -2.51 5.14 -2.77
N ALA A 50 -1.49 5.99 -2.64
CA ALA A 50 -0.89 6.31 -1.34
C ALA A 50 -1.88 7.09 -0.46
N GLU A 51 -2.57 8.06 -1.03
CA GLU A 51 -3.64 8.82 -0.37
C GLU A 51 -4.79 7.90 0.06
N LEU A 52 -5.24 7.01 -0.83
CA LEU A 52 -6.26 6.02 -0.51
C LEU A 52 -5.83 5.14 0.67
N LYS A 53 -4.61 4.60 0.66
CA LYS A 53 -4.09 3.78 1.76
C LYS A 53 -4.00 4.57 3.07
N ALA A 54 -3.62 5.84 3.02
CA ALA A 54 -3.60 6.71 4.19
C ALA A 54 -5.00 6.94 4.78
N VAL A 55 -6.01 7.18 3.94
CA VAL A 55 -7.42 7.31 4.38
C VAL A 55 -7.94 6.02 5.02
N LEU A 56 -7.54 4.86 4.46
CA LEU A 56 -7.96 3.55 4.98
C LEU A 56 -7.25 3.14 6.28
N ALA A 57 -6.13 3.78 6.65
CA ALA A 57 -5.27 3.37 7.77
C ALA A 57 -6.01 3.23 9.11
N THR A 58 -6.91 4.16 9.44
CA THR A 58 -7.71 4.09 10.67
C THR A 58 -8.60 2.84 10.68
N MET A 59 -9.26 2.52 9.56
CA MET A 59 -10.08 1.31 9.46
C MET A 59 -9.21 0.05 9.52
N GLN A 60 -8.05 0.04 8.85
CA GLN A 60 -7.13 -1.10 8.90
C GLN A 60 -6.66 -1.39 10.31
N TYR A 61 -6.38 -0.36 11.11
CA TYR A 61 -6.06 -0.53 12.53
C TYR A 61 -7.20 -1.17 13.32
N ARG A 62 -8.45 -0.70 13.12
CA ARG A 62 -9.62 -1.27 13.81
C ARG A 62 -9.86 -2.72 13.44
N VAL A 63 -9.69 -3.07 12.16
CA VAL A 63 -9.78 -4.45 11.68
C VAL A 63 -8.70 -5.30 12.34
N TRP A 64 -7.45 -4.82 12.39
CA TRP A 64 -6.36 -5.51 13.07
C TRP A 64 -6.66 -5.72 14.56
N GLU A 65 -7.16 -4.69 15.26
CA GLU A 65 -7.50 -4.78 16.69
C GLU A 65 -8.63 -5.78 16.95
N ALA A 66 -9.59 -5.88 16.04
CA ALA A 66 -10.70 -6.84 16.11
C ALA A 66 -10.33 -8.26 15.64
N SER A 67 -9.19 -8.45 14.98
CA SER A 67 -8.74 -9.77 14.53
C SER A 67 -8.32 -10.65 15.71
N PRO A 68 -8.48 -11.98 15.62
CA PRO A 68 -7.90 -12.93 16.57
C PRO A 68 -6.40 -12.69 16.79
N ARG A 69 -5.91 -12.92 18.01
CA ARG A 69 -4.53 -12.57 18.40
C ARG A 69 -3.47 -13.24 17.53
N GLU A 70 -3.75 -14.46 17.09
CA GLU A 70 -2.91 -15.26 16.19
C GLU A 70 -2.78 -14.67 14.77
N LEU A 71 -3.71 -13.80 14.36
CA LEU A 71 -3.69 -13.09 13.08
C LEU A 71 -3.19 -11.63 13.21
N GLN A 72 -2.88 -11.18 14.42
CA GLN A 72 -2.38 -9.83 14.66
C GLN A 72 -0.87 -9.78 14.45
N HIS A 73 -0.42 -9.46 13.23
CA HIS A 73 1.00 -9.32 12.94
C HIS A 73 1.43 -7.85 12.89
N ASP A 74 2.62 -7.56 13.42
CA ASP A 74 3.19 -6.21 13.40
C ASP A 74 3.40 -5.70 11.97
N CYS A 75 3.68 -6.61 11.02
CA CYS A 75 3.84 -6.27 9.61
C CYS A 75 2.55 -5.77 8.96
N ASP A 76 1.37 -6.19 9.42
CA ASP A 76 0.10 -5.64 8.91
C ASP A 76 0.01 -4.17 9.27
N LEU A 77 0.34 -3.81 10.50
CA LEU A 77 0.32 -2.43 10.96
C LEU A 77 1.39 -1.57 10.28
N ALA A 78 2.59 -2.11 10.04
CA ALA A 78 3.61 -1.43 9.26
C ALA A 78 3.10 -1.13 7.84
N ASN A 79 2.62 -2.15 7.11
CA ASN A 79 2.20 -2.04 5.71
C ASN A 79 0.92 -1.21 5.49
N LEU A 80 -0.01 -1.26 6.44
CA LEU A 80 -1.38 -0.76 6.24
C LEU A 80 -1.70 0.49 7.05
N VAL A 81 -0.96 0.75 8.13
CA VAL A 81 -1.28 1.86 9.06
C VAL A 81 -0.19 2.92 9.04
N TRP A 82 1.04 2.57 9.44
CA TRP A 82 2.07 3.58 9.71
C TRP A 82 2.99 3.88 8.51
N GLU A 83 3.28 2.89 7.66
CA GLU A 83 4.13 3.04 6.47
C GLU A 83 3.32 2.85 5.18
N SER A 84 2.01 3.14 5.24
CA SER A 84 1.02 2.79 4.21
C SER A 84 1.31 3.39 2.83
N GLY A 85 1.99 4.54 2.77
CA GLY A 85 2.45 5.18 1.53
C GLY A 85 3.92 4.97 1.19
N ALA A 86 4.73 4.34 2.05
CA ALA A 86 6.18 4.34 1.93
C ALA A 86 6.68 3.68 0.62
N THR A 87 6.14 2.52 0.27
CA THR A 87 6.51 1.81 -0.97
C THR A 87 5.98 2.53 -2.22
N LEU A 88 4.84 3.21 -2.12
CA LEU A 88 4.26 3.99 -3.23
C LEU A 88 5.04 5.30 -3.49
N GLY A 89 5.73 5.83 -2.48
CA GLY A 89 6.69 6.92 -2.64
C GLY A 89 7.88 6.56 -3.55
N LEU A 90 8.11 5.27 -3.79
CA LEU A 90 9.14 4.77 -4.71
C LEU A 90 8.70 4.74 -6.18
N GLY A 91 7.40 4.90 -6.45
CA GLY A 91 6.81 4.79 -7.78
C GLY A 91 5.72 3.71 -7.84
N LEU A 92 5.26 3.38 -9.05
CA LEU A 92 4.23 2.38 -9.26
C LEU A 92 4.76 0.97 -8.95
N PRO A 93 4.16 0.20 -8.03
CA PRO A 93 4.55 -1.18 -7.79
C PRO A 93 4.28 -2.03 -9.02
N LEU A 94 5.32 -2.67 -9.56
CA LEU A 94 5.21 -3.69 -10.60
C LEU A 94 4.98 -5.06 -9.98
N GLU A 95 5.59 -5.30 -8.82
CA GLU A 95 5.48 -6.54 -8.04
C GLU A 95 5.52 -6.17 -6.56
N GLU A 96 4.73 -6.86 -5.74
CA GLU A 96 4.75 -6.76 -4.28
C GLU A 96 4.46 -8.12 -3.66
N ARG A 97 5.26 -8.52 -2.67
CA ARG A 97 5.03 -9.68 -1.81
C ARG A 97 5.02 -9.21 -0.36
N GLU A 98 3.96 -9.53 0.36
CA GLU A 98 3.80 -9.22 1.78
C GLU A 98 4.18 -10.41 2.67
N PHE A 99 4.47 -10.14 3.94
CA PHE A 99 4.86 -11.15 4.94
C PHE A 99 3.91 -12.35 5.05
N ASN A 100 2.60 -12.12 4.87
CA ASN A 100 1.58 -13.17 4.92
C ASN A 100 1.50 -14.02 3.64
N GLY A 101 2.42 -13.82 2.69
CA GLY A 101 2.47 -14.52 1.41
C GLY A 101 1.57 -13.92 0.32
N ARG A 102 0.81 -12.86 0.61
CA ARG A 102 0.02 -12.17 -0.41
C ARG A 102 0.93 -11.53 -1.44
N THR A 103 0.67 -11.79 -2.71
CA THR A 103 1.41 -11.22 -3.84
C THR A 103 0.52 -10.41 -4.76
N ARG A 104 1.09 -9.38 -5.38
CA ARG A 104 0.49 -8.60 -6.46
C ARG A 104 1.51 -8.39 -7.57
N GLN A 105 1.04 -8.43 -8.80
CA GLN A 105 1.84 -8.15 -9.98
C GLN A 105 1.04 -7.30 -10.96
N LEU A 106 1.69 -6.29 -11.53
CA LEU A 106 1.15 -5.51 -12.64
C LEU A 106 1.35 -6.32 -13.93
N GLU A 107 0.27 -6.92 -14.41
CA GLU A 107 0.31 -7.76 -15.61
C GLU A 107 0.40 -6.94 -16.91
N SER A 108 -0.35 -5.85 -17.01
CA SER A 108 -0.39 -5.02 -18.21
C SER A 108 -0.90 -3.60 -17.93
N GLU A 109 -0.53 -2.67 -18.81
CA GLU A 109 -1.01 -1.29 -18.81
C GLU A 109 -1.52 -0.95 -20.21
N SER A 110 -2.65 -0.26 -20.29
CA SER A 110 -3.18 0.27 -21.55
C SER A 110 -3.78 1.66 -21.34
N LYS A 111 -3.84 2.46 -22.40
CA LYS A 111 -4.50 3.76 -22.39
C LYS A 111 -5.88 3.63 -23.03
N GLN A 112 -6.90 4.11 -22.35
CA GLN A 112 -8.28 4.12 -22.82
C GLN A 112 -8.79 5.57 -22.88
N PRO A 113 -9.75 5.88 -23.76
CA PRO A 113 -10.44 7.17 -23.73
C PRO A 113 -11.10 7.42 -22.36
N LEU A 114 -11.04 8.66 -21.89
CA LEU A 114 -11.66 9.06 -20.63
C LEU A 114 -13.19 8.88 -20.70
N GLN A 115 -13.74 8.15 -19.73
CA GLN A 115 -15.18 7.92 -19.54
C GLN A 115 -15.58 8.46 -18.15
N PRO A 116 -15.90 9.76 -18.00
CA PRO A 116 -16.17 10.39 -16.71
C PRO A 116 -17.26 9.73 -15.87
N GLU A 117 -18.23 9.09 -16.53
CA GLU A 117 -19.31 8.31 -15.93
C GLU A 117 -18.82 7.12 -15.10
N LEU A 118 -17.65 6.55 -15.41
CA LEU A 118 -17.05 5.46 -14.62
C LEU A 118 -16.51 5.94 -13.26
N PHE A 119 -16.35 7.26 -13.09
CA PHE A 119 -15.83 7.88 -11.87
C PHE A 119 -16.93 8.57 -11.04
N ARG A 120 -18.20 8.27 -11.34
CA ARG A 120 -19.36 8.75 -10.57
C ARG A 120 -20.00 7.59 -9.84
N VAL A 121 -20.46 7.86 -8.62
CA VAL A 121 -21.30 6.90 -7.89
C VAL A 121 -22.66 6.84 -8.60
N PRO A 122 -23.17 5.65 -8.96
CA PRO A 122 -24.49 5.49 -9.56
C PRO A 122 -25.61 6.08 -8.68
N GLU A 123 -26.65 6.62 -9.31
CA GLU A 123 -27.83 7.10 -8.59
C GLU A 123 -28.47 5.98 -7.75
N GLY A 124 -28.93 6.33 -6.55
CA GLY A 124 -29.58 5.39 -5.63
C GLY A 124 -28.62 4.57 -4.75
N MET A 125 -27.29 4.66 -4.94
CA MET A 125 -26.34 4.05 -4.01
C MET A 125 -26.13 4.90 -2.75
N THR A 126 -26.11 4.25 -1.59
CA THR A 126 -25.80 4.90 -0.32
C THR A 126 -24.29 5.18 -0.23
N ALA A 127 -23.91 6.45 -0.07
CA ALA A 127 -22.54 6.80 0.25
C ALA A 127 -22.22 6.38 1.69
N ILE A 128 -21.28 5.44 1.85
CA ILE A 128 -20.74 5.05 3.15
C ILE A 128 -19.40 5.75 3.31
N ASN A 129 -19.37 6.82 4.10
CA ASN A 129 -18.12 7.47 4.45
C ASN A 129 -17.43 6.66 5.56
N ALA A 130 -16.24 6.15 5.28
CA ALA A 130 -15.40 5.56 6.32
C ALA A 130 -15.10 6.65 7.38
N PRO A 131 -15.31 6.38 8.69
CA PRO A 131 -14.90 7.33 9.71
C PRO A 131 -13.37 7.40 9.72
N SER A 132 -12.84 8.57 9.35
CA SER A 132 -11.41 8.92 9.39
C SER A 132 -10.86 8.93 10.81
#